data_AF-A0A6M1S642-F1
#
_entry.id   AF-A0A6M1S642-F1
#
_cell.length_a   1.000
_cell.length_b   1.000
_cell.length_c   1.000
_cell.angle_alpha   90.00
_cell.angle_beta   90.00
_cell.angle_gamma   90.00
#
_symmetry.space_group_name_H-M   'P 1'
#
loop_
_entity.id
_entity.type
_entity.pdbx_description
1 polymer ?
#
loop_
_entity_poly.entity_id
_entity_poly.type
_entity_poly.pdbx_seq_one_letter_code
_entity_poly.pdbx_strand_id
1 'polypeptide(L)'
;ERVFAAFPDHHEAIRTEQLAYFHYHLTDAGRAAKGRAEHADLETLLAQGWVEAQPITYEDFLPVSAAGIFQSNLGGSENGAYAGNANRDAFEAALGAPVQDELALYAEREQRSKEAVMAWLGGRVG
;
A
#
# COMPACT_ATOMS: atom_id res chain seq x y z
N GLU A 1 -21.05 -13.56 14.15
CA GLU A 1 -20.76 -13.31 12.73
C GLU A 1 -19.25 -13.10 12.57
N ARG A 2 -18.53 -14.00 11.87
CA ARG A 2 -17.06 -13.91 11.67
C ARG A 2 -16.75 -13.55 10.21
N VAL A 3 -17.39 -12.51 9.69
CA VAL A 3 -17.27 -12.10 8.26
C VAL A 3 -15.82 -11.81 7.86
N PHE A 4 -14.99 -11.33 8.80
CA PHE A 4 -13.58 -10.99 8.56
C PHE A 4 -12.59 -12.08 8.96
N ALA A 5 -13.02 -13.26 9.40
CA ALA A 5 -12.07 -14.30 9.85
C ALA A 5 -11.22 -14.89 8.71
N ALA A 6 -11.60 -14.68 7.46
CA ALA A 6 -10.80 -15.03 6.29
C ALA A 6 -9.71 -13.99 5.97
N PHE A 7 -9.79 -12.77 6.52
CA PHE A 7 -8.76 -11.76 6.34
C PHE A 7 -7.62 -12.00 7.36
N PRO A 8 -6.36 -12.05 6.94
CA PRO A 8 -5.24 -12.33 7.84
C PRO A 8 -5.02 -11.18 8.83
N ASP A 9 -4.76 -11.52 10.09
CA ASP A 9 -4.61 -10.55 11.20
C ASP A 9 -3.15 -10.33 11.62
N HIS A 10 -2.20 -10.60 10.72
CA HIS A 10 -0.77 -10.38 10.95
C HIS A 10 -0.09 -9.82 9.71
N HIS A 11 0.81 -8.86 9.92
CA HIS A 11 1.41 -8.07 8.84
C HIS A 11 2.19 -8.91 7.82
N GLU A 12 2.82 -10.01 8.23
CA GLU A 12 3.59 -10.86 7.32
C GLU A 12 2.70 -11.53 6.25
N ALA A 13 1.56 -12.11 6.64
CA ALA A 13 0.61 -12.67 5.69
C ALA A 13 -0.03 -11.57 4.83
N ILE A 14 -0.45 -10.45 5.44
CA ILE A 14 -1.01 -9.32 4.70
C ILE A 14 -0.04 -8.84 3.61
N ARG A 15 1.25 -8.74 3.92
CA ARG A 15 2.30 -8.33 2.96
C ARG A 15 2.52 -9.39 1.87
N THR A 16 2.64 -10.65 2.27
CA THR A 16 2.98 -11.77 1.37
C THR A 16 1.84 -12.04 0.39
N GLU A 17 0.60 -11.90 0.85
CA GLU A 17 -0.62 -12.02 0.04
C GLU A 17 -0.98 -10.71 -0.69
N GLN A 18 -0.16 -9.66 -0.58
CA GLN A 18 -0.33 -8.37 -1.25
C GLN A 18 -1.68 -7.69 -0.95
N LEU A 19 -2.13 -7.80 0.30
CA LEU A 19 -3.42 -7.26 0.76
C LEU A 19 -3.33 -5.84 1.33
N ALA A 20 -2.12 -5.31 1.52
CA ALA A 20 -1.86 -3.91 1.89
C ALA A 20 -0.49 -3.47 1.37
N TYR A 21 -0.26 -2.16 1.36
CA TYR A 21 1.02 -1.56 0.98
C TYR A 21 1.95 -1.40 2.19
N PHE A 22 3.25 -1.59 1.96
CA PHE A 22 4.28 -1.52 3.00
C PHE A 22 5.39 -0.53 2.64
N HIS A 23 5.95 0.12 3.66
CA HIS A 23 7.20 0.86 3.56
C HIS A 23 8.35 0.00 4.07
N TYR A 24 9.41 -0.10 3.27
CA TYR A 24 10.61 -0.86 3.62
C TYR A 24 11.68 0.06 4.20
N HIS A 25 12.15 -0.27 5.41
CA HIS A 25 13.18 0.49 6.10
C HIS A 25 14.43 -0.36 6.30
N LEU A 26 15.60 0.28 6.25
CA LEU A 26 16.83 -0.35 6.75
C LEU A 26 16.79 -0.39 8.27
N THR A 27 17.10 -1.54 8.85
CA THR A 27 17.43 -1.63 10.28
C THR A 27 18.84 -1.09 10.53
N ASP A 28 19.26 -0.99 11.80
CA ASP A 28 20.66 -0.67 12.12
C ASP A 28 21.64 -1.68 11.50
N ALA A 29 21.28 -2.96 11.48
CA ALA A 29 22.08 -4.01 10.85
C ALA A 29 22.17 -3.81 9.32
N GLY A 30 21.04 -3.48 8.67
CA GLY A 30 21.02 -3.19 7.24
C GLY A 30 21.84 -1.94 6.86
N ARG A 31 21.79 -0.90 7.69
CA ARG A 31 22.65 0.29 7.51
C ARG A 31 24.14 -0.08 7.55
N ALA A 32 24.55 -0.92 8.50
CA ALA A 32 25.93 -1.40 8.61
C ALA A 32 26.35 -2.37 7.49
N ALA A 33 25.39 -2.99 6.81
CA ALA A 33 25.59 -3.97 5.74
C ALA A 33 25.58 -3.37 4.32
N LYS A 34 25.81 -2.06 4.17
CA LYS A 34 25.86 -1.37 2.87
C LYS A 34 26.75 -2.13 1.87
N GLY A 35 26.21 -2.39 0.68
CA GLY A 35 26.92 -3.07 -0.40
C GLY A 35 27.22 -4.56 -0.17
N ARG A 36 26.67 -5.19 0.88
CA ARG A 36 26.94 -6.61 1.20
C ARG A 36 25.91 -7.57 0.61
N ALA A 37 24.92 -7.09 -0.14
CA ALA A 37 23.77 -7.87 -0.59
C ALA A 37 23.43 -7.67 -2.07
N GLU A 38 24.44 -7.55 -2.94
CA GLU A 38 24.29 -7.26 -4.39
C GLU A 38 23.31 -8.19 -5.13
N HIS A 39 23.17 -9.44 -4.66
CA HIS A 39 22.32 -10.47 -5.26
C HIS A 39 21.24 -11.01 -4.31
N ALA A 40 21.05 -10.40 -3.13
CA ALA A 40 20.01 -10.82 -2.21
C ALA A 40 18.65 -10.31 -2.67
N ASP A 41 17.60 -11.13 -2.54
CA ASP A 41 16.22 -10.67 -2.70
C ASP A 41 15.68 -10.05 -1.40
N LEU A 42 14.54 -9.37 -1.52
CA LEU A 42 13.93 -8.66 -0.40
C LEU A 42 13.55 -9.58 0.77
N GLU A 43 13.07 -10.80 0.47
CA GLU A 43 12.68 -11.77 1.49
C GLU A 43 13.88 -12.24 2.31
N THR A 44 15.02 -12.47 1.65
CA THR A 44 16.28 -12.80 2.32
C THR A 44 16.72 -11.67 3.25
N LEU A 45 16.57 -10.42 2.82
CA LEU A 45 16.96 -9.24 3.60
C LEU A 45 16.04 -9.00 4.80
N LEU A 46 14.74 -9.29 4.66
CA LEU A 46 13.77 -9.28 5.75
C LEU A 46 14.10 -10.39 6.77
N ALA A 47 14.36 -11.62 6.29
CA ALA A 47 14.70 -12.76 7.14
C ALA A 47 16.03 -12.55 7.91
N GLN A 48 16.99 -11.83 7.31
CA GLN A 48 18.24 -11.43 7.97
C GLN A 48 18.06 -10.29 8.98
N GLY A 49 16.89 -9.66 9.02
CA GLY A 49 16.62 -8.48 9.84
C GLY A 49 17.41 -7.25 9.39
N TRP A 50 17.83 -7.19 8.12
CA TRP A 50 18.52 -6.02 7.54
C TRP A 50 17.52 -5.01 7.01
N VAL A 51 16.36 -5.50 6.58
CA VAL A 51 15.21 -4.70 6.20
C VAL A 51 14.06 -5.05 7.13
N GLU A 52 13.21 -4.08 7.42
CA GLU A 52 11.90 -4.28 8.03
C GLU A 52 10.80 -3.72 7.13
N ALA A 53 9.62 -4.33 7.17
CA ALA A 53 8.44 -3.88 6.45
C ALA A 53 7.39 -3.33 7.44
N GLN A 54 7.03 -2.07 7.28
CA GLN A 54 6.01 -1.40 8.10
C GLN A 54 4.77 -1.10 7.23
N PRO A 55 3.54 -1.43 7.65
CA PRO A 55 2.35 -1.12 6.85
C PRO A 55 2.20 0.39 6.66
N ILE A 56 1.82 0.82 5.47
CA ILE A 56 1.55 2.25 5.20
C ILE A 56 0.18 2.60 5.77
N THR A 57 0.12 3.70 6.54
CA THR A 57 -1.14 4.23 7.06
C THR A 57 -2.07 4.64 5.92
N TYR A 58 -3.34 4.23 6.02
CA TYR A 58 -4.39 4.67 5.12
C TYR A 58 -4.84 6.09 5.49
N GLU A 59 -4.76 7.01 4.53
CA GLU A 59 -4.94 8.46 4.68
C GLU A 59 -6.19 8.95 3.95
N ASP A 60 -6.92 8.03 3.31
CA ASP A 60 -8.15 8.30 2.59
C ASP A 60 -9.38 7.87 3.41
N PHE A 61 -10.54 7.90 2.78
CA PHE A 61 -11.81 7.53 3.38
C PHE A 61 -12.26 6.18 2.89
N LEU A 62 -12.84 5.37 3.79
CA LEU A 62 -13.52 4.15 3.37
C LEU A 62 -14.47 4.46 2.22
N PRO A 63 -14.51 3.63 1.16
CA PRO A 63 -15.46 3.83 0.07
C PRO A 63 -16.88 3.93 0.66
N VAL A 64 -17.71 4.84 0.16
CA VAL A 64 -19.12 5.08 0.57
C VAL A 64 -19.40 4.99 2.09
N SER A 65 -19.30 6.14 2.76
CA SER A 65 -19.92 6.39 4.07
C SER A 65 -20.30 7.87 4.16
N ALA A 66 -21.36 8.25 3.45
CA ALA A 66 -21.98 9.56 3.61
C ALA A 66 -23.22 9.42 4.50
N ALA A 67 -23.14 10.07 5.67
CA ALA A 67 -24.12 10.06 6.76
C ALA A 67 -25.59 9.98 6.27
N GLY A 68 -26.27 8.88 6.59
CA GLY A 68 -27.74 8.76 6.60
C GLY A 68 -28.48 8.76 5.26
N ILE A 69 -27.81 8.99 4.12
CA ILE A 69 -28.42 8.96 2.77
C ILE A 69 -27.80 7.86 1.88
N PHE A 70 -26.59 7.41 2.21
CA PHE A 70 -25.89 6.36 1.46
C PHE A 70 -25.70 5.14 2.36
N GLN A 71 -26.10 3.97 1.86
CA GLN A 71 -26.01 2.71 2.59
C GLN A 71 -24.58 2.44 3.06
N SER A 72 -24.46 1.84 4.23
CA SER A 72 -23.17 1.42 4.81
C SER A 72 -22.54 0.32 3.95
N ASN A 73 -21.24 0.45 3.68
CA ASN A 73 -20.42 -0.60 3.06
C ASN A 73 -20.41 -1.94 3.80
N LEU A 74 -20.92 -1.99 5.03
CA LEU A 74 -20.95 -3.18 5.87
C LEU A 74 -22.30 -3.92 5.85
N GLY A 75 -23.19 -3.56 4.92
CA GLY A 75 -24.43 -4.30 4.66
C GLY A 75 -25.35 -3.58 3.69
N GLY A 76 -25.41 -4.05 2.45
CA GLY A 76 -26.28 -3.49 1.41
C GLY A 76 -25.84 -3.93 0.02
N SER A 77 -26.54 -4.90 -0.56
CA SER A 77 -26.20 -5.57 -1.81
C SER A 77 -26.64 -4.78 -3.04
N GLU A 78 -25.94 -3.71 -3.46
CA GLU A 78 -26.24 -3.08 -4.76
C GLU A 78 -24.98 -2.63 -5.53
N ASN A 79 -24.78 -3.25 -6.70
CA ASN A 79 -23.70 -3.00 -7.65
C ASN A 79 -23.95 -1.70 -8.43
N GLY A 80 -23.47 -0.57 -7.92
CA GLY A 80 -23.52 0.75 -8.58
C GLY A 80 -22.32 1.09 -9.48
N ALA A 81 -21.48 0.12 -9.83
CA ALA A 81 -20.17 0.37 -10.47
C ALA A 81 -20.24 0.99 -11.88
N TYR A 82 -21.39 1.01 -12.54
CA TYR A 82 -21.53 1.48 -13.93
C TYR A 82 -21.90 2.97 -14.07
N ALA A 83 -22.17 3.70 -12.98
CA ALA A 83 -22.45 5.15 -12.99
C ALA A 83 -21.25 6.04 -12.60
N GLY A 84 -20.09 5.44 -12.26
CA GLY A 84 -18.95 6.15 -11.65
C GLY A 84 -18.19 7.08 -12.60
N ASN A 85 -17.97 6.67 -13.87
CA ASN A 85 -17.10 7.41 -14.79
C ASN A 85 -17.68 8.76 -15.22
N ALA A 86 -18.98 8.81 -15.55
CA ALA A 86 -19.63 10.06 -15.96
C ALA A 86 -19.70 11.10 -14.81
N ASN A 87 -19.78 10.64 -13.56
CA ASN A 87 -19.80 11.53 -12.39
C ASN A 87 -18.40 12.04 -12.04
N ARG A 88 -17.35 11.23 -12.28
CA ARG A 88 -15.96 11.64 -12.09
C ARG A 88 -15.56 12.76 -13.06
N ASP A 89 -15.86 12.64 -14.34
CA ASP A 89 -15.51 13.67 -15.34
C ASP A 89 -16.16 15.02 -15.01
N ALA A 90 -17.44 15.00 -14.61
CA ALA A 90 -18.15 16.20 -14.19
C ALA A 90 -17.56 16.81 -12.90
N PHE A 91 -17.17 15.96 -11.95
CA PHE A 91 -16.53 16.39 -10.71
C PHE A 91 -15.16 17.02 -10.97
N GLU A 92 -14.31 16.40 -11.79
CA GLU A 92 -12.99 16.91 -12.17
C GLU A 92 -13.10 18.22 -12.97
N ALA A 93 -14.11 18.35 -13.85
CA ALA A 93 -14.40 19.59 -14.55
C ALA A 93 -14.80 20.73 -13.59
N ALA A 94 -15.59 20.44 -12.56
CA ALA A 94 -15.98 21.41 -11.54
C ALA A 94 -14.83 21.75 -10.57
N LEU A 95 -13.98 20.77 -10.25
CA LEU A 95 -12.78 20.93 -9.43
C LEU A 95 -11.68 21.72 -10.16
N GLY A 96 -11.65 21.63 -11.49
CA GLY A 96 -10.66 22.27 -12.36
C GLY A 96 -9.34 21.50 -12.48
N ALA A 97 -9.30 20.27 -11.99
CA ALA A 97 -8.12 19.39 -12.00
C ALA A 97 -8.54 17.92 -11.89
N PRO A 98 -7.72 16.98 -12.40
CA PRO A 98 -7.97 15.55 -12.22
C PRO A 98 -7.78 15.14 -10.75
N VAL A 99 -8.59 14.18 -10.29
CA VAL A 99 -8.39 13.53 -8.99
C VAL A 99 -7.25 12.52 -9.13
N GLN A 100 -6.35 12.48 -8.13
CA GLN A 100 -5.25 11.52 -8.13
C GLN A 100 -5.77 10.11 -7.83
N ASP A 101 -5.08 9.09 -8.35
CA ASP A 101 -5.32 7.69 -8.01
C ASP A 101 -4.57 7.35 -6.72
N GLU A 102 -5.31 7.21 -5.63
CA GLU A 102 -4.77 6.94 -4.30
C GLU A 102 -4.00 5.61 -4.23
N LEU A 103 -4.50 4.57 -4.90
CA LEU A 103 -3.87 3.24 -4.92
C LEU A 103 -2.52 3.31 -5.66
N ALA A 104 -2.47 4.07 -6.75
CA ALA A 104 -1.22 4.33 -7.46
C ALA A 104 -0.19 5.06 -6.59
N LEU A 105 -0.62 6.05 -5.80
CA LEU A 105 0.27 6.76 -4.87
C LEU A 105 0.83 5.85 -3.78
N TYR A 106 0.02 4.94 -3.23
CA TYR A 106 0.50 3.96 -2.25
C TYR A 106 1.47 2.95 -2.87
N ALA A 107 1.15 2.43 -4.05
CA ALA A 107 2.04 1.52 -4.79
C ALA A 107 3.38 2.19 -5.11
N GLU A 108 3.37 3.46 -5.51
CA GLU A 108 4.59 4.22 -5.78
C GLU A 108 5.44 4.41 -4.50
N ARG A 109 4.81 4.68 -3.35
CA ARG A 109 5.52 4.79 -2.06
C ARG A 109 6.18 3.48 -1.66
N GLU A 110 5.46 2.36 -1.79
CA GLU A 110 6.00 1.02 -1.53
C GLU A 110 7.21 0.74 -2.43
N GLN A 111 7.04 0.91 -3.75
CA GLN A 111 8.08 0.62 -4.73
C GLN A 111 9.33 1.48 -4.50
N ARG A 112 9.18 2.79 -4.24
CA ARG A 112 10.32 3.68 -3.95
C ARG A 112 11.07 3.27 -2.69
N SER A 113 10.37 2.88 -1.63
CA SER A 113 11.02 2.43 -0.39
C SER A 113 11.79 1.12 -0.61
N LYS A 114 11.21 0.19 -1.38
CA LYS A 114 11.86 -1.07 -1.77
C LYS A 114 13.11 -0.81 -2.59
N GLU A 115 13.04 0.04 -3.61
CA GLU A 115 14.19 0.41 -4.44
C GLU A 115 15.30 1.06 -3.61
N ALA A 116 14.96 1.94 -2.67
CA ALA A 116 15.93 2.60 -1.80
C ALA A 116 16.72 1.61 -0.94
N VAL A 117 16.05 0.65 -0.28
CA VAL A 117 16.75 -0.35 0.55
C VAL A 117 17.59 -1.31 -0.30
N MET A 118 17.09 -1.71 -1.48
CA MET A 118 17.80 -2.58 -2.41
C MET A 118 19.03 -1.89 -3.01
N ALA A 119 18.94 -0.60 -3.35
CA ALA A 119 20.07 0.17 -3.85
C ALA A 119 21.18 0.30 -2.78
N TRP A 120 20.79 0.62 -1.53
CA TRP A 120 21.73 0.73 -0.43
C TRP A 120 22.49 -0.58 -0.17
N LEU A 121 21.76 -1.69 -0.07
CA LEU A 121 22.33 -3.00 0.24
C LEU A 121 23.07 -3.62 -0.95
N GLY A 122 22.64 -3.28 -2.18
CA GLY A 122 23.33 -3.64 -3.41
C GLY A 122 24.53 -2.76 -3.76
N GLY A 123 24.84 -1.73 -2.94
CA GLY A 123 26.04 -0.90 -3.12
C GLY A 123 25.95 0.09 -4.28
N ARG A 124 24.77 0.22 -4.92
CA ARG A 124 24.53 1.23 -5.96
C ARG A 124 24.17 2.54 -5.27
N VAL A 125 25.04 3.54 -5.40
CA VAL A 125 24.76 4.89 -4.90
C VAL A 125 24.25 5.73 -6.07
N GLY A 126 23.09 6.36 -5.86
CA GLY A 126 22.67 7.65 -6.43
C GLY A 126 22.69 7.76 -7.94
#